data_AF-A0A8B6CVN2-F1
#
_entry.id   AF-A0A8B6CVN2-F1
#
_cell.length_a   1.000
_cell.length_b   1.000
_cell.length_c   1.000
_cell.angle_alpha   90.00
_cell.angle_beta   90.00
_cell.angle_gamma   90.00
#
_symmetry.space_group_name_H-M   'P 1'
#
loop_
_entity.id
_entity.type
_entity.pdbx_description
1 polymer ?
#
loop_
_entity_poly.entity_id
_entity_poly.type
_entity_poly.pdbx_seq_one_letter_code
_entity_poly.pdbx_strand_id
1 'polypeptide(L)' 'DGETALHLAARKGHINITQLLIDQGSSPWVKTKWGETPYDMATSIITYSEEQKRKKKEVMDFLK' A
#
# COMPACT_ATOMS: atom_id res chain seq x y z
N ASP A 1 14.36 4.13 4.89
CA ASP A 1 13.33 3.47 5.73
C ASP A 1 13.03 2.01 5.40
N GLY A 2 13.65 1.38 4.39
CA GLY A 2 13.31 -0.01 4.03
C GLY A 2 11.96 -0.13 3.31
N GLU A 3 11.36 0.99 2.93
CA GLU A 3 10.20 1.03 2.06
C GLU A 3 10.53 0.50 0.66
N THR A 4 9.63 -0.29 0.12
CA THR A 4 9.65 -0.77 -1.26
C THR A 4 8.70 0.06 -2.13
N ALA A 5 8.75 -0.15 -3.45
CA ALA A 5 7.78 0.45 -4.37
C ALA A 5 6.33 0.15 -3.95
N LEU A 6 6.08 -1.03 -3.37
CA LEU A 6 4.76 -1.44 -2.91
C LEU A 6 4.29 -0.64 -1.68
N HIS A 7 5.19 -0.30 -0.76
CA HIS A 7 4.88 0.59 0.38
C HIS A 7 4.45 1.98 -0.10
N LEU A 8 5.16 2.52 -1.09
CA LEU A 8 4.86 3.84 -1.66
C LEU A 8 3.53 3.84 -2.42
N ALA A 9 3.28 2.81 -3.24
CA ALA A 9 2.03 2.63 -3.97
C ALA A 9 0.84 2.50 -3.00
N ALA A 10 1.01 1.72 -1.92
CA ALA A 10 0.01 1.51 -0.90
C ALA A 10 -0.28 2.78 -0.08
N ARG A 11 0.77 3.50 0.32
CA ARG A 11 0.64 4.82 0.98
C ARG A 11 -0.12 5.83 0.13
N LYS A 12 0.08 5.81 -1.19
CA LYS A 12 -0.55 6.74 -2.15
C LYS A 12 -1.91 6.27 -2.68
N GLY A 13 -2.35 5.06 -2.36
CA GLY A 13 -3.60 4.49 -2.87
C GLY A 13 -3.58 4.25 -4.39
N HIS A 14 -2.42 3.96 -4.96
CA HIS A 14 -2.25 3.73 -6.40
C HIS A 14 -2.53 2.27 -6.77
N ILE A 15 -3.81 1.90 -6.86
CA ILE A 15 -4.27 0.53 -7.14
C ILE A 15 -3.56 -0.10 -8.34
N ASN A 16 -3.52 0.59 -9.48
CA ASN A 16 -2.90 0.06 -10.70
C ASN A 16 -1.41 -0.27 -10.50
N ILE A 17 -0.71 0.53 -9.70
CA ILE A 17 0.70 0.32 -9.40
C ILE A 17 0.86 -0.82 -8.39
N THR A 18 0.01 -0.87 -7.35
CA THR A 18 -0.03 -1.98 -6.39
C THR A 18 -0.25 -3.32 -7.09
N GLN A 19 -1.23 -3.38 -8.00
CA GLN A 19 -1.54 -4.55 -8.80
C GLN A 19 -0.34 -4.98 -9.64
N LEU A 20 0.23 -4.06 -10.42
CA LEU A 20 1.39 -4.33 -11.26
C LEU A 20 2.56 -4.88 -10.45
N LEU A 21 2.84 -4.30 -9.29
CA LEU A 21 3.95 -4.73 -8.43
C LEU A 21 3.73 -6.15 -7.87
N ILE A 22 2.50 -6.49 -7.49
CA ILE A 22 2.17 -7.83 -7.01
C ILE A 22 2.23 -8.85 -8.16
N ASP A 23 1.72 -8.49 -9.34
CA ASP A 23 1.78 -9.34 -10.54
C ASP A 23 3.24 -9.61 -10.97
N GLN A 24 4.15 -8.67 -10.71
CA GLN A 24 5.59 -8.83 -10.91
C GLN A 24 6.29 -9.62 -9.78
N GLY A 25 5.54 -10.16 -8.82
CA GLY A 25 6.06 -10.98 -7.72
C GLY A 25 6.52 -10.20 -6.49
N SER A 26 6.15 -8.92 -6.34
CA SER A 26 6.41 -8.20 -5.09
C SER A 26 5.61 -8.81 -3.95
N SER A 27 6.30 -9.10 -2.84
CA SER A 27 5.63 -9.61 -1.64
C SER A 27 4.92 -8.47 -0.88
N PRO A 28 3.63 -8.61 -0.57
CA PRO A 28 2.87 -7.65 0.25
C PRO A 28 3.23 -7.73 1.75
N TRP A 29 4.07 -8.70 2.15
CA TRP A 29 4.45 -8.94 3.53
C TRP A 29 5.81 -8.36 3.92
N VAL A 30 6.48 -7.68 2.98
CA VAL A 30 7.79 -7.06 3.23
C VAL A 30 7.63 -5.97 4.28
N LYS A 31 8.53 -5.93 5.27
CA LYS A 31 8.50 -4.92 6.32
C LYS A 31 9.55 -3.84 6.09
N THR A 32 9.19 -2.61 6.37
CA THR A 32 10.13 -1.49 6.50
C THR A 32 11.05 -1.70 7.70
N LYS A 33 12.04 -0.81 7.86
CA LYS A 33 12.88 -0.73 9.07
C LYS A 33 12.08 -0.44 10.34
N TRP A 34 10.87 0.10 10.19
CA TRP A 34 9.92 0.40 11.28
C TRP A 34 8.97 -0.77 11.55
N GLY A 35 9.08 -1.87 10.81
CA GLY A 35 8.22 -3.05 10.95
C GLY A 35 6.87 -2.94 10.22
N GLU A 36 6.66 -1.87 9.45
CA GLU A 36 5.42 -1.61 8.72
C GLU A 36 5.41 -2.38 7.40
N THR A 37 4.29 -2.98 7.07
CA THR A 37 4.04 -3.60 5.75
C THR A 37 3.44 -2.57 4.78
N PRO A 38 3.39 -2.85 3.47
CA PRO A 38 2.61 -2.06 2.53
C PRO A 38 1.16 -1.89 2.98
N TYR A 39 0.58 -2.91 3.62
CA TYR A 39 -0.76 -2.83 4.20
C TYR A 39 -0.83 -1.77 5.32
N ASP A 40 0.13 -1.76 6.24
CA ASP A 40 0.22 -0.77 7.32
C ASP A 40 0.38 0.65 6.77
N MET A 41 1.14 0.81 5.69
CA MET A 41 1.28 2.09 4.99
C MET A 41 -0.02 2.54 4.27
N ALA A 42 -0.84 1.60 3.80
CA ALA A 42 -2.16 1.92 3.26
C ALA A 42 -3.13 2.37 4.36
N THR A 43 -3.05 1.75 5.54
CA THR A 43 -3.94 1.99 6.69
C THR A 43 -3.52 3.17 7.56
N SER A 44 -2.35 3.78 7.37
CA SER A 44 -1.94 4.98 8.12
C SER A 44 -2.91 6.14 7.82
N ILE A 45 -3.97 6.27 8.61
CA ILE A 45 -5.01 7.31 8.48
C ILE A 45 -4.43 8.62 9.00
N ILE A 46 -3.78 9.37 8.11
CA ILE A 46 -3.48 10.77 8.34
C ILE A 46 -3.85 11.47 7.04
N THR A 47 -5.06 12.05 7.07
CA THR A 47 -5.66 12.98 6.10
C THR A 47 -5.97 12.46 4.69
N TYR A 48 -7.17 11.89 4.48
CA TYR A 48 -7.69 11.52 3.15
C TYR A 48 -9.02 12.20 2.83
N SER A 49 -9.12 12.77 1.62
CA SER A 49 -10.38 13.12 0.98
C SER A 49 -11.20 11.85 0.68
N GLU A 50 -12.53 11.97 0.54
CA GLU A 50 -13.42 10.83 0.28
C GLU A 50 -13.00 10.01 -0.97
N GLU A 51 -12.43 10.66 -1.97
CA GLU A 51 -11.92 9.99 -3.17
C GLU A 51 -10.72 9.07 -2.87
N GLN A 52 -9.81 9.52 -2.01
CA GLN A 52 -8.62 8.77 -1.60
C GLN A 52 -8.98 7.58 -0.71
N LYS A 53 -10.05 7.70 0.10
CA LYS A 53 -10.56 6.60 0.94
C LYS A 53 -11.00 5.40 0.11
N ARG A 54 -11.72 5.62 -1.00
CA ARG A 54 -12.17 4.53 -1.89
C ARG A 54 -10.99 3.79 -2.50
N LYS A 55 -10.05 4.53 -3.08
CA LYS A 55 -8.87 3.95 -3.74
C LYS A 55 -8.00 3.15 -2.75
N LYS A 56 -7.80 3.70 -1.55
CA LYS A 56 -7.08 2.99 -0.48
C LYS A 56 -7.82 1.77 0.01
N LYS A 57 -9.16 1.79 0.10
CA LYS A 57 -9.96 0.62 0.47
C LYS A 57 -9.74 -0.54 -0.50
N GLU A 58 -9.75 -0.26 -1.81
CA GLU A 58 -9.47 -1.28 -2.83
C GLU A 58 -8.04 -1.83 -2.71
N VAL A 59 -7.05 -0.96 -2.46
CA VAL A 59 -5.67 -1.41 -2.18
C VAL A 59 -5.60 -2.28 -0.91
N MET A 60 -6.29 -1.91 0.16
CA MET A 60 -6.34 -2.67 1.41
C MET A 60 -7.00 -4.04 1.19
N ASP A 61 -8.10 -4.09 0.44
CA ASP A 61 -8.77 -5.35 0.09
C ASP A 61 -7.89 -6.27 -0.76
N PHE A 62 -6.90 -5.72 -1.46
CA PHE A 62 -5.95 -6.48 -2.27
C PHE A 62 -4.70 -6.94 -1.48
N LEU A 63 -4.39 -6.25 -0.38
CA LEU A 63 -3.22 -6.51 0.46
C LEU A 63 -3.52 -7.36 1.71
N LYS A 64 -4.81 -7.61 2.01
CA LYS A 64 -5.25 -8.53 3.09
C LYS A 64 -5.08 -9.99 2.71
#